data_AF-A0A1U8JBZ8-F1
#
_entry.id   AF-A0A1U8JBZ8-F1
#
_cell.length_a   1.000
_cell.length_b   1.000
_cell.length_c   1.000
_cell.angle_alpha   90.00
_cell.angle_beta   90.00
_cell.angle_gamma   90.00
#
_symmetry.space_group_name_H-M   'P 1'
#
loop_
_entity.id
_entity.type
_entity.pdbx_description
1 polymer ?
#
loop_
_entity_poly.entity_id
_entity_poly.type
_entity_poly.pdbx_seq_one_letter_code
_entity_poly.pdbx_strand_id
1 'polypeptide(L)'
;MSNEVESAQVSDAMEVAQLSSLAAVDSHAGSCEAEMPSRLLNDAVRSLPYHVVKDLLSIGVCSRCVLRILGTEDHIYCHSSFSQSMLCSVLEEVTGFKSECDFQFCSVCLGVLQLIYRDDKETLVKMESPNDMALVIAELVKKEGHQIDGFSLEVSIPQFILENESSLLSGMKKRYESEPWLQERLLSKCVSVKDVLKFAITKPLETLLDTKASASSFRIRLAYTHKMAFGNSVERNQGFKRRKIGTENGLQNVNDESVVANKDCSDYPTNETIAVTGRSSLKVPIDKVSEPCHLVYLCYRTHIYLCGRYLKYSRNVSQTRWIIDEERMGEASVEEIIGSNILPMCRGDNYKFHAAGREDIDVRMLGSGRPFLLEIQNARQVPSEETVKEIESKINGLENKLVGVKNLQVVGSQGWTLMREGEAEKQKQYCALVWISRPLEDEDVCSISLLNDMQILQKTPIRVLHRRSPLERKKIIYWMKIERIAESSQYFLLHLCTQAGTYIKEFVHGDFGRTQPSIGSILGCRAEILQLDVTDVKMDSE
;
A
#
# COMPACT_ATOMS: atom_id res chain seq x y z
N MET A 1 64.73 20.83 44.10
CA MET A 1 64.48 22.22 44.53
C MET A 1 63.18 22.66 43.87
N SER A 2 62.10 22.53 44.64
CA SER A 2 61.06 23.53 44.86
C SER A 2 60.94 24.64 43.80
N ASN A 3 59.79 24.81 43.15
CA ASN A 3 58.65 25.51 43.74
C ASN A 3 57.42 25.51 42.83
N GLU A 4 56.29 25.53 43.52
CA GLU A 4 54.91 25.65 43.08
C GLU A 4 54.64 26.99 42.39
N VAL A 5 53.66 26.98 41.48
CA VAL A 5 52.71 28.10 41.30
C VAL A 5 51.31 27.50 41.09
N GLU A 6 50.46 27.67 42.10
CA GLU A 6 49.01 27.58 42.01
C GLU A 6 48.46 28.79 41.22
N SER A 7 47.37 28.59 40.46
CA SER A 7 46.09 29.30 40.70
C SER A 7 45.02 29.00 39.65
N ALA A 8 43.95 28.38 40.15
CA ALA A 8 42.53 28.70 39.95
C ALA A 8 41.97 29.05 38.55
N GLN A 9 41.20 28.12 38.00
CA GLN A 9 39.91 28.37 37.30
C GLN A 9 38.94 27.27 37.73
N VAL A 10 38.09 27.52 38.73
CA VAL A 10 36.67 27.92 38.60
C VAL A 10 35.87 26.94 37.73
N SER A 11 35.20 26.05 38.45
CA SER A 11 33.93 25.39 38.19
C SER A 11 33.17 25.79 36.91
N ASP A 12 32.97 24.81 36.03
CA ASP A 12 31.67 24.58 35.41
C ASP A 12 31.53 23.08 35.09
N ALA A 13 31.21 22.30 36.12
CA ALA A 13 30.78 20.92 36.03
C ALA A 13 29.36 20.84 36.56
N MET A 14 28.42 21.36 35.76
CA MET A 14 26.99 21.07 35.90
C MET A 14 26.58 20.11 34.79
N GLU A 15 26.47 18.84 35.19
CA GLU A 15 25.28 18.01 34.94
C GLU A 15 24.74 17.95 33.50
N VAL A 16 25.47 17.25 32.62
CA VAL A 16 24.91 16.71 31.36
C VAL A 16 24.63 15.22 31.56
N ALA A 17 23.62 14.89 32.37
CA ALA A 17 23.10 13.52 32.49
C ALA A 17 21.75 13.47 33.21
N GLN A 18 20.70 14.12 32.67
CA GLN A 18 19.31 13.74 32.94
C GLN A 18 18.38 14.50 32.00
N LEU A 19 17.93 13.82 30.94
CA LEU A 19 16.70 14.11 30.18
C LEU A 19 16.54 13.00 29.12
N SER A 20 16.35 11.78 29.62
CA SER A 20 15.92 10.61 28.85
C SER A 20 14.78 9.94 29.60
N SER A 21 13.69 10.69 29.79
CA SER A 21 12.42 10.11 30.22
C SER A 21 11.30 11.05 29.77
N LEU A 22 10.62 10.71 28.68
CA LEU A 22 9.24 11.12 28.42
C LEU A 22 8.68 10.26 27.27
N ALA A 23 7.74 9.40 27.66
CA ALA A 23 6.73 8.72 26.87
C ALA A 23 7.18 7.63 25.88
N ALA A 24 7.78 6.56 26.40
CA ALA A 24 7.39 5.23 25.94
C ALA A 24 5.92 5.02 26.36
N VAL A 25 5.02 4.94 25.38
CA VAL A 25 3.64 4.51 25.64
C VAL A 25 3.72 3.01 25.85
N ASP A 26 3.75 2.60 27.12
CA ASP A 26 3.64 1.20 27.51
C ASP A 26 2.35 0.62 26.92
N SER A 27 2.53 -0.17 25.87
CA SER A 27 1.53 -1.12 25.42
C SER A 27 1.45 -2.23 26.46
N HIS A 28 0.55 -2.08 27.44
CA HIS A 28 0.11 -3.22 28.25
C HIS A 28 -0.68 -4.20 27.37
N ALA A 29 0.05 -4.99 26.59
CA ALA A 29 -0.41 -6.29 26.13
C ALA A 29 -0.41 -7.22 27.35
N GLY A 30 -1.51 -7.20 28.11
CA GLY A 30 -1.75 -8.16 29.19
C GLY A 30 -1.77 -9.58 28.63
N SER A 31 -0.91 -10.45 29.17
CA SER A 31 -0.85 -11.87 28.86
C SER A 31 -2.19 -12.55 29.17
N CYS A 32 -2.99 -12.83 28.15
CA CYS A 32 -4.16 -13.72 28.29
C CYS A 32 -3.70 -15.18 28.25
N GLU A 33 -2.97 -15.62 29.27
CA GLU A 33 -2.79 -17.04 29.63
C GLU A 33 -2.88 -17.20 31.16
N ALA A 34 -4.12 -17.17 31.60
CA ALA A 34 -4.68 -18.12 32.54
C ALA A 34 -6.12 -18.30 32.05
N GLU A 35 -6.70 -19.51 32.11
CA GLU A 35 -8.17 -19.60 32.10
C GLU A 35 -8.66 -18.57 33.12
N MET A 36 -9.28 -17.48 32.64
CA MET A 36 -9.87 -16.50 33.55
C MET A 36 -10.87 -17.31 34.37
N PRO A 37 -10.65 -17.50 35.68
CA PRO A 37 -11.56 -18.31 36.46
C PRO A 37 -12.94 -17.72 36.27
N SER A 38 -13.96 -18.53 35.95
CA SER A 38 -15.32 -18.03 35.70
C SER A 38 -15.83 -17.14 36.86
N ARG A 39 -15.20 -17.25 38.04
CA ARG A 39 -15.32 -16.35 39.19
C ARG A 39 -14.97 -14.89 38.87
N LEU A 40 -13.82 -14.59 38.26
CA LEU A 40 -13.44 -13.21 37.91
C LEU A 40 -14.41 -12.58 36.90
N LEU A 41 -14.87 -13.36 35.93
CA LEU A 41 -15.86 -12.92 34.95
C LEU A 41 -17.21 -12.59 35.63
N ASN A 42 -17.66 -13.45 36.56
CA ASN A 42 -18.87 -13.23 37.34
C ASN A 42 -18.75 -12.04 38.29
N ASP A 43 -17.61 -11.89 38.97
CA ASP A 43 -17.38 -10.82 39.94
C ASP A 43 -17.32 -9.45 39.25
N ALA A 44 -16.74 -9.37 38.05
CA ALA A 44 -16.75 -8.16 37.25
C ALA A 44 -18.14 -7.79 36.70
N VAL A 45 -18.97 -8.78 36.35
CA VAL A 45 -20.38 -8.52 36.02
C VAL A 45 -21.14 -8.06 37.27
N ARG A 46 -20.79 -8.59 38.45
CA ARG A 46 -21.46 -8.26 39.70
C ARG A 46 -21.20 -6.84 40.22
N SER A 47 -20.10 -6.22 39.77
CA SER A 47 -19.74 -4.85 40.14
C SER A 47 -20.39 -3.78 39.25
N LEU A 48 -21.13 -4.17 38.22
CA LEU A 48 -21.72 -3.22 37.26
C LEU A 48 -22.91 -2.44 37.87
N PRO A 49 -23.12 -1.18 37.44
CA PRO A 49 -24.30 -0.42 37.81
C PRO A 49 -25.56 -0.97 37.11
N TYR A 50 -26.26 -1.90 37.78
CA TYR A 50 -27.37 -2.67 37.19
C TYR A 50 -28.51 -1.83 36.58
N HIS A 51 -28.80 -0.66 37.17
CA HIS A 51 -29.82 0.23 36.63
C HIS A 51 -29.44 0.76 35.25
N VAL A 52 -28.16 1.07 35.03
CA VAL A 52 -27.60 1.50 33.74
C VAL A 52 -27.56 0.33 32.77
N VAL A 53 -27.13 -0.84 33.23
CA VAL A 53 -27.12 -2.07 32.40
C VAL A 53 -28.52 -2.37 31.89
N LYS A 54 -29.54 -2.32 32.74
CA LYS A 54 -30.94 -2.51 32.36
C LYS A 54 -31.41 -1.47 31.34
N ASP A 55 -31.07 -0.21 31.54
CA ASP A 55 -31.39 0.87 30.62
C ASP A 55 -30.73 0.65 29.24
N LEU A 56 -29.45 0.25 29.19
CA LEU A 56 -28.72 -0.05 27.95
C LEU A 56 -29.28 -1.27 27.21
N LEU A 57 -29.61 -2.34 27.94
CA LEU A 57 -30.26 -3.52 27.37
C LEU A 57 -31.64 -3.17 26.80
N SER A 58 -32.42 -2.30 27.47
CA SER A 58 -33.76 -1.90 27.02
C SER A 58 -33.77 -1.12 25.71
N ILE A 59 -32.67 -0.43 25.38
CA ILE A 59 -32.49 0.31 24.11
C ILE A 59 -31.71 -0.51 23.06
N GLY A 60 -31.54 -1.81 23.29
CA GLY A 60 -30.99 -2.73 22.31
C GLY A 60 -29.46 -2.81 22.24
N VAL A 61 -28.74 -2.45 23.30
CA VAL A 61 -27.27 -2.58 23.34
C VAL A 61 -26.88 -4.00 23.75
N CYS A 62 -26.05 -4.69 22.97
CA CYS A 62 -25.60 -6.05 23.31
C CYS A 62 -24.65 -6.07 24.51
N SER A 63 -24.56 -7.23 25.18
CA SER A 63 -23.75 -7.42 26.39
C SER A 63 -22.29 -6.99 26.25
N ARG A 64 -21.64 -7.29 25.13
CA ARG A 64 -20.25 -6.86 24.87
C ARG A 64 -20.15 -5.34 24.72
N CYS A 65 -21.12 -4.70 24.06
CA CYS A 65 -21.17 -3.24 23.99
C CYS A 65 -21.46 -2.62 25.37
N VAL A 66 -22.31 -3.23 26.20
CA VAL A 66 -22.57 -2.77 27.58
C VAL A 66 -21.29 -2.73 28.39
N LEU A 67 -20.57 -3.85 28.49
CA LEU A 67 -19.30 -3.92 29.24
C LEU A 67 -18.27 -2.92 28.70
N ARG A 68 -18.13 -2.89 27.37
CA ARG A 68 -17.23 -1.97 26.68
C ARG A 68 -17.57 -0.52 26.98
N ILE A 69 -18.84 -0.13 27.00
CA ILE A 69 -19.24 1.27 27.26
C ILE A 69 -19.05 1.62 28.73
N LEU A 70 -19.31 0.69 29.64
CA LEU A 70 -19.12 0.86 31.09
C LEU A 70 -17.65 0.84 31.52
N GLY A 71 -16.73 0.42 30.64
CA GLY A 71 -15.29 0.45 30.92
C GLY A 71 -14.79 -0.69 31.79
N THR A 72 -15.47 -1.83 31.74
CA THR A 72 -14.95 -3.09 32.29
C THR A 72 -13.63 -3.45 31.62
N GLU A 73 -12.77 -4.23 32.27
CA GLU A 73 -11.44 -4.59 31.74
C GLU A 73 -11.54 -5.39 30.43
N ASP A 74 -10.63 -5.10 29.49
CA ASP A 74 -10.71 -5.57 28.09
C ASP A 74 -10.79 -7.09 27.94
N HIS A 75 -10.13 -7.83 28.82
CA HIS A 75 -10.10 -9.29 28.79
C HIS A 75 -11.45 -9.95 29.11
N ILE A 76 -12.39 -9.22 29.73
CA ILE A 76 -13.71 -9.74 30.13
C ILE A 76 -14.64 -9.77 28.90
N TYR A 77 -14.81 -8.64 28.23
CA TYR A 77 -15.73 -8.55 27.09
C TYR A 77 -15.12 -9.08 25.77
N CYS A 78 -13.81 -9.35 25.73
CA CYS A 78 -13.16 -10.08 24.65
C CYS A 78 -13.20 -11.61 24.86
N HIS A 79 -13.54 -12.09 26.06
CA HIS A 79 -13.52 -13.51 26.38
C HIS A 79 -14.49 -14.33 25.51
N SER A 80 -14.09 -15.56 25.16
CA SER A 80 -14.87 -16.44 24.28
C SER A 80 -16.17 -16.91 24.95
N SER A 81 -16.10 -17.27 26.23
CA SER A 81 -17.26 -17.75 27.01
C SER A 81 -18.27 -16.67 27.39
N PHE A 82 -17.94 -15.38 27.23
CA PHE A 82 -18.86 -14.31 27.59
C PHE A 82 -19.99 -14.18 26.55
N SER A 83 -21.23 -14.25 27.02
CA SER A 83 -22.42 -14.27 26.19
C SER A 83 -23.52 -13.35 26.75
N GLN A 84 -24.52 -13.05 25.92
CA GLN A 84 -25.71 -12.30 26.35
C GLN A 84 -26.46 -13.06 27.46
N SER A 85 -26.58 -14.39 27.34
CA SER A 85 -27.26 -15.23 28.34
C SER A 85 -26.53 -15.21 29.68
N MET A 86 -25.19 -15.21 29.68
CA MET A 86 -24.41 -15.09 30.90
C MET A 86 -24.69 -13.78 31.64
N LEU A 87 -24.67 -12.64 30.93
CA LEU A 87 -24.99 -11.34 31.53
C LEU A 87 -26.41 -11.33 32.11
N CYS A 88 -27.39 -11.86 31.36
CA CYS A 88 -28.79 -11.89 31.81
C CYS A 88 -28.98 -12.80 33.04
N SER A 89 -28.32 -13.96 33.07
CA SER A 89 -28.39 -14.88 34.22
C SER A 89 -27.86 -14.23 35.50
N VAL A 90 -26.72 -13.55 35.44
CA VAL A 90 -26.15 -12.87 36.61
C VAL A 90 -27.02 -11.68 37.03
N LEU A 91 -27.61 -10.95 36.08
CA LEU A 91 -28.56 -9.87 36.37
C LEU A 91 -29.82 -10.38 37.09
N GLU A 92 -30.36 -11.51 36.63
CA GLU A 92 -31.52 -12.17 37.23
C GLU A 92 -31.22 -12.63 38.67
N GLU A 93 -30.06 -13.25 38.89
CA GLU A 93 -29.61 -13.68 40.22
C GLU A 93 -29.53 -12.52 41.22
N VAL A 94 -29.00 -11.36 40.79
CA VAL A 94 -28.70 -10.25 41.71
C VAL A 94 -29.89 -9.30 41.91
N THR A 95 -30.67 -9.06 40.86
CA THR A 95 -31.76 -8.07 40.91
C THR A 95 -33.14 -8.68 41.09
N GLY A 96 -33.29 -9.99 40.89
CA GLY A 96 -34.59 -10.68 40.92
C GLY A 96 -35.52 -10.33 39.75
N PHE A 97 -35.07 -9.53 38.77
CA PHE A 97 -35.85 -9.13 37.60
C PHE A 97 -35.37 -9.87 36.35
N LYS A 98 -36.29 -10.56 35.67
CA LYS A 98 -36.06 -11.03 34.30
C LYS A 98 -35.99 -9.85 33.35
N SER A 99 -34.82 -9.65 32.75
CA SER A 99 -34.63 -8.67 31.69
C SER A 99 -34.99 -9.33 30.36
N GLU A 100 -36.15 -9.01 29.80
CA GLU A 100 -36.49 -9.38 28.41
C GLU A 100 -35.57 -8.60 27.45
N CYS A 101 -34.51 -9.24 26.96
CA CYS A 101 -33.66 -8.69 25.92
C CYS A 101 -34.33 -8.91 24.55
N ASP A 102 -35.39 -8.15 24.27
CA ASP A 102 -36.21 -8.30 23.06
C ASP A 102 -35.67 -7.47 21.88
N PHE A 103 -34.42 -7.71 21.52
CA PHE A 103 -33.81 -7.12 20.33
C PHE A 103 -32.97 -8.13 19.56
N GLN A 104 -33.11 -8.12 18.24
CA GLN A 104 -32.41 -9.05 17.34
C GLN A 104 -30.97 -8.62 17.08
N PHE A 105 -30.73 -7.32 16.90
CA PHE A 105 -29.42 -6.74 16.58
C PHE A 105 -29.09 -5.57 17.48
N CYS A 106 -27.81 -5.44 17.80
CA CYS A 106 -27.30 -4.37 18.65
C CYS A 106 -27.51 -3.03 17.97
N SER A 107 -28.14 -2.11 18.68
CA SER A 107 -28.40 -0.74 18.21
C SER A 107 -27.10 0.06 18.00
N VAL A 108 -26.00 -0.32 18.67
CA VAL A 108 -24.69 0.33 18.54
C VAL A 108 -23.80 -0.34 17.49
N CYS A 109 -23.49 -1.63 17.66
CA CYS A 109 -22.51 -2.32 16.82
C CYS A 109 -23.11 -3.05 15.61
N LEU A 110 -24.43 -2.99 15.42
CA LEU A 110 -25.12 -3.57 14.27
C LEU A 110 -24.77 -5.05 14.02
N GLY A 111 -24.62 -5.84 15.09
CA GLY A 111 -24.29 -7.27 15.02
C GLY A 111 -22.81 -7.62 15.12
N VAL A 112 -21.87 -6.66 14.94
CA VAL A 112 -20.42 -6.93 14.90
C VAL A 112 -19.92 -7.65 16.16
N LEU A 113 -20.23 -7.13 17.36
CA LEU A 113 -19.84 -7.77 18.63
C LEU A 113 -20.84 -8.84 19.10
N GLN A 114 -21.95 -9.02 18.40
CA GLN A 114 -22.82 -10.19 18.60
C GLN A 114 -22.36 -11.38 17.77
N LEU A 115 -21.37 -11.17 16.88
CA LEU A 115 -20.92 -12.13 15.88
C LEU A 115 -22.08 -12.59 14.97
N ILE A 116 -22.97 -11.65 14.65
CA ILE A 116 -24.10 -11.84 13.74
C ILE A 116 -23.91 -10.89 12.56
N TYR A 117 -23.88 -11.44 11.35
CA TYR A 117 -23.66 -10.68 10.12
C TYR A 117 -24.34 -11.34 8.93
N ARG A 118 -24.45 -10.62 7.81
CA ARG A 118 -24.78 -11.20 6.51
C ARG A 118 -23.49 -11.50 5.75
N ASP A 119 -23.36 -12.70 5.18
CA ASP A 119 -22.22 -13.06 4.34
C ASP A 119 -22.37 -12.54 2.90
N ASP A 120 -21.37 -12.80 2.05
CA ASP A 120 -21.37 -12.42 0.63
C ASP A 120 -22.54 -13.02 -0.18
N LYS A 121 -23.23 -14.04 0.37
CA LYS A 121 -24.41 -14.69 -0.23
C LYS A 121 -25.72 -14.17 0.38
N GLU A 122 -25.68 -13.05 1.12
CA GLU A 122 -26.81 -12.44 1.84
C GLU A 122 -27.42 -13.33 2.93
N THR A 123 -26.73 -14.41 3.31
CA THR A 123 -27.20 -15.36 4.32
C THR A 123 -26.88 -14.83 5.72
N LEU A 124 -27.86 -14.91 6.62
CA LEU A 124 -27.66 -14.52 8.01
C LEU A 124 -26.82 -15.57 8.73
N VAL A 125 -25.63 -15.18 9.15
CA VAL A 125 -24.69 -16.03 9.89
C VAL A 125 -24.63 -15.55 11.34
N LYS A 126 -24.66 -16.50 12.28
CA LYS A 126 -24.52 -16.26 13.71
C LYS A 126 -23.47 -17.23 14.26
N MET A 127 -22.39 -16.69 14.80
CA MET A 127 -21.36 -17.48 15.48
C MET A 127 -21.63 -17.53 16.99
N GLU A 128 -21.31 -18.65 17.62
CA GLU A 128 -21.49 -18.82 19.06
C GLU A 128 -20.37 -18.16 19.86
N SER A 129 -19.15 -18.18 19.32
CA SER A 129 -17.97 -17.63 19.96
C SER A 129 -16.99 -16.95 18.97
N PRO A 130 -16.10 -16.07 19.46
CA PRO A 130 -14.97 -15.57 18.68
C PRO A 130 -14.04 -16.67 18.15
N ASN A 131 -13.97 -17.82 18.84
CA ASN A 131 -13.17 -18.96 18.41
C ASN A 131 -13.74 -19.59 17.15
N ASP A 132 -15.07 -19.69 17.03
CA ASP A 132 -15.72 -20.23 15.83
C ASP A 132 -15.49 -19.32 14.62
N MET A 133 -15.56 -18.00 14.83
CA MET A 133 -15.20 -17.04 13.79
C MET A 133 -13.73 -17.19 13.37
N ALA A 134 -12.81 -17.35 14.32
CA ALA A 134 -11.39 -17.55 14.03
C ALA A 134 -11.13 -18.86 13.28
N LEU A 135 -11.87 -19.94 13.59
CA LEU A 135 -11.81 -21.22 12.87
C LEU A 135 -12.18 -21.04 11.40
N VAL A 136 -13.32 -20.40 11.11
CA VAL A 136 -13.75 -20.14 9.73
C VAL A 136 -12.72 -19.29 8.97
N ILE A 137 -12.20 -18.23 9.60
CA ILE A 137 -11.16 -17.39 8.99
C ILE A 137 -9.89 -18.21 8.72
N ALA A 138 -9.45 -19.05 9.66
CA ALA A 138 -8.25 -19.85 9.51
C ALA A 138 -8.40 -20.90 8.39
N GLU A 139 -9.57 -21.51 8.23
CA GLU A 139 -9.87 -22.42 7.13
C GLU A 139 -9.81 -21.70 5.77
N LEU A 140 -10.38 -20.50 5.68
CA LEU A 140 -10.31 -19.67 4.47
C LEU A 140 -8.85 -19.31 4.12
N VAL A 141 -8.05 -18.90 5.10
CA VAL A 141 -6.62 -18.59 4.91
C VAL A 141 -5.85 -19.83 4.44
N LYS A 142 -6.07 -20.99 5.07
CA LYS A 142 -5.42 -22.25 4.68
C LYS A 142 -5.78 -22.67 3.26
N LYS A 143 -7.02 -22.42 2.83
CA LYS A 143 -7.49 -22.72 1.47
C LYS A 143 -6.79 -21.89 0.40
N GLU A 144 -6.43 -20.64 0.68
CA GLU A 144 -5.71 -19.77 -0.25
C GLU A 144 -4.24 -20.18 -0.45
N GLY A 145 -3.66 -20.93 0.49
CA GLY A 145 -2.35 -21.56 0.34
C GLY A 145 -1.15 -20.61 0.40
N HIS A 146 -1.28 -19.46 1.09
CA HIS A 146 -0.17 -18.54 1.32
C HIS A 146 0.84 -19.11 2.33
N GLN A 147 2.13 -18.94 2.04
CA GLN A 147 3.21 -19.18 2.99
C GLN A 147 3.29 -18.01 3.99
N ILE A 148 2.73 -18.15 5.17
CA ILE A 148 2.67 -17.07 6.17
C ILE A 148 3.75 -17.24 7.24
N ASP A 149 4.44 -16.16 7.58
CA ASP A 149 5.40 -16.01 8.68
C ASP A 149 4.82 -15.19 9.84
N GLY A 150 3.81 -14.37 9.54
CA GLY A 150 2.96 -13.63 10.45
C GLY A 150 1.78 -13.06 9.69
N PHE A 151 0.82 -12.45 10.40
CA PHE A 151 -0.33 -11.81 9.75
C PHE A 151 -0.68 -10.47 10.41
N SER A 152 -1.24 -9.55 9.64
CA SER A 152 -1.86 -8.32 10.13
C SER A 152 -3.38 -8.44 10.05
N LEU A 153 -4.07 -8.18 11.16
CA LEU A 153 -5.52 -8.20 11.22
C LEU A 153 -6.11 -6.80 11.03
N GLU A 154 -6.85 -6.62 9.95
CA GLU A 154 -7.53 -5.39 9.57
C GLU A 154 -9.04 -5.54 9.77
N VAL A 155 -9.66 -4.55 10.41
CA VAL A 155 -11.11 -4.53 10.60
C VAL A 155 -11.60 -3.14 10.20
N SER A 156 -12.50 -3.08 9.21
CA SER A 156 -13.21 -1.87 8.84
C SER A 156 -14.68 -1.98 9.21
N ILE A 157 -15.23 -0.94 9.81
CA ILE A 157 -16.62 -0.86 10.28
C ILE A 157 -17.34 0.36 9.67
N PRO A 158 -18.67 0.33 9.52
CA PRO A 158 -19.43 1.48 9.04
C PRO A 158 -19.31 2.68 9.98
N GLN A 159 -19.25 3.89 9.41
CA GLN A 159 -19.19 5.15 10.17
C GLN A 159 -20.36 5.30 11.16
N PHE A 160 -21.53 4.76 10.81
CA PHE A 160 -22.73 4.80 11.64
C PHE A 160 -22.53 4.15 13.03
N ILE A 161 -21.62 3.17 13.15
CA ILE A 161 -21.30 2.56 14.45
C ILE A 161 -20.65 3.60 15.38
N LEU A 162 -19.78 4.47 14.85
CA LEU A 162 -19.13 5.54 15.60
C LEU A 162 -20.14 6.65 15.98
N GLU A 163 -21.08 6.95 15.10
CA GLU A 163 -22.16 7.91 15.35
C GLU A 163 -23.14 7.40 16.43
N ASN A 164 -23.52 6.12 16.37
CA ASN A 164 -24.38 5.48 17.37
C ASN A 164 -23.71 5.47 18.75
N GLU A 165 -22.43 5.13 18.80
CA GLU A 165 -21.67 5.17 20.04
C GLU A 165 -21.60 6.58 20.63
N SER A 166 -21.29 7.58 19.80
CA SER A 166 -21.22 8.99 20.24
C SER A 166 -22.58 9.50 20.74
N SER A 167 -23.66 9.14 20.05
CA SER A 167 -25.03 9.47 20.44
C SER A 167 -25.41 8.84 21.78
N LEU A 168 -25.04 7.57 21.97
CA LEU A 168 -25.27 6.84 23.22
C LEU A 168 -24.52 7.47 24.39
N LEU A 169 -23.23 7.74 24.23
CA LEU A 169 -22.40 8.37 25.27
C LEU A 169 -22.93 9.76 25.66
N SER A 170 -23.38 10.56 24.68
CA SER A 170 -24.03 11.85 24.93
C SER A 170 -25.33 11.70 25.72
N GLY A 171 -26.16 10.71 25.36
CA GLY A 171 -27.39 10.38 26.09
C GLY A 171 -27.13 9.91 27.52
N MET A 172 -26.11 9.09 27.73
CA MET A 172 -25.68 8.63 29.05
C MET A 172 -25.16 9.79 29.91
N LYS A 173 -24.35 10.69 29.33
CA LYS A 173 -23.86 11.89 30.02
C LYS A 173 -25.00 12.75 30.54
N LYS A 174 -26.05 12.96 29.74
CA LYS A 174 -27.23 13.74 30.16
C LYS A 174 -28.04 13.07 31.28
N ARG A 175 -28.08 11.74 31.33
CA ARG A 175 -28.94 10.99 32.27
C ARG A 175 -28.26 10.66 33.59
N TYR A 176 -26.95 10.41 33.57
CA TYR A 176 -26.18 9.93 34.72
C TYR A 176 -25.03 10.87 35.09
N GLU A 177 -25.17 12.17 34.80
CA GLU A 177 -24.13 13.19 35.07
C GLU A 177 -23.65 13.20 36.53
N SER A 178 -24.52 12.84 37.47
CA SER A 178 -24.26 12.77 38.91
C SER A 178 -23.53 11.50 39.36
N GLU A 179 -23.36 10.50 38.49
CA GLU A 179 -22.77 9.21 38.85
C GLU A 179 -21.22 9.26 38.76
N PRO A 180 -20.48 8.97 39.84
CA PRO A 180 -19.02 9.07 39.87
C PRO A 180 -18.32 8.15 38.86
N TRP A 181 -18.85 6.94 38.65
CA TRP A 181 -18.29 5.96 37.72
C TRP A 181 -18.30 6.45 36.26
N LEU A 182 -19.27 7.30 35.89
CA LEU A 182 -19.37 7.83 34.53
C LEU A 182 -18.35 8.95 34.29
N GLN A 183 -18.01 9.74 35.31
CA GLN A 183 -17.01 10.80 35.19
C GLN A 183 -15.61 10.22 34.98
N GLU A 184 -15.26 9.17 35.71
CA GLU A 184 -14.03 8.40 35.50
C GLU A 184 -14.02 7.72 34.12
N ARG A 185 -15.16 7.17 33.69
CA ARG A 185 -15.30 6.55 32.37
C ARG A 185 -15.12 7.55 31.23
N LEU A 186 -15.67 8.75 31.32
CA LEU A 186 -15.56 9.78 30.28
C LEU A 186 -14.13 10.33 30.11
N LEU A 187 -13.29 10.19 31.14
CA LEU A 187 -11.85 10.50 31.08
C LEU A 187 -11.05 9.39 30.38
N SER A 188 -11.52 8.14 30.46
CA SER A 188 -10.92 6.98 29.80
C SER A 188 -11.38 6.84 28.34
N LYS A 189 -10.46 6.53 27.42
CA LYS A 189 -10.82 6.29 26.01
C LYS A 189 -11.58 4.96 25.89
N CYS A 190 -12.80 5.01 25.35
CA CYS A 190 -13.56 3.79 25.04
C CYS A 190 -12.86 2.99 23.92
N VAL A 191 -12.62 1.70 24.15
CA VAL A 191 -12.09 0.79 23.13
C VAL A 191 -13.11 0.67 22.00
N SER A 192 -12.65 0.84 20.76
CA SER A 192 -13.57 0.85 19.62
C SER A 192 -14.09 -0.55 19.30
N VAL A 193 -15.29 -0.64 18.71
CA VAL A 193 -15.89 -1.92 18.30
C VAL A 193 -14.93 -2.79 17.47
N LYS A 194 -14.16 -2.17 16.56
CA LYS A 194 -13.19 -2.90 15.75
C LYS A 194 -12.04 -3.48 16.59
N ASP A 195 -11.57 -2.78 17.61
CA ASP A 195 -10.43 -3.21 18.42
C ASP A 195 -10.85 -4.35 19.36
N VAL A 196 -12.07 -4.27 19.91
CA VAL A 196 -12.67 -5.38 20.67
C VAL A 196 -12.74 -6.65 19.82
N LEU A 197 -13.24 -6.55 18.59
CA LEU A 197 -13.30 -7.70 17.69
C LEU A 197 -11.90 -8.25 17.40
N LYS A 198 -10.92 -7.37 17.13
CA LYS A 198 -9.53 -7.79 16.91
C LYS A 198 -8.99 -8.55 18.11
N PHE A 199 -9.11 -8.01 19.32
CA PHE A 199 -8.62 -8.66 20.54
C PHE A 199 -9.26 -10.04 20.75
N ALA A 200 -10.57 -10.15 20.51
CA ALA A 200 -11.31 -11.40 20.68
C ALA A 200 -10.86 -12.52 19.73
N ILE A 201 -10.43 -12.21 18.50
CA ILE A 201 -10.08 -13.22 17.49
C ILE A 201 -8.57 -13.37 17.24
N THR A 202 -7.72 -12.42 17.68
CA THR A 202 -6.28 -12.42 17.37
C THR A 202 -5.58 -13.66 17.92
N LYS A 203 -5.65 -13.91 19.23
CA LYS A 203 -4.96 -15.07 19.85
C LYS A 203 -5.49 -16.42 19.34
N PRO A 204 -6.81 -16.63 19.17
CA PRO A 204 -7.32 -17.82 18.49
C PRO A 204 -6.74 -18.00 17.08
N LEU A 205 -6.65 -16.92 16.28
CA LEU A 205 -6.03 -16.98 14.96
C LEU A 205 -4.54 -17.32 15.03
N GLU A 206 -3.79 -16.75 15.98
CA GLU A 206 -2.37 -17.10 16.18
C GLU A 206 -2.18 -18.60 16.42
N THR A 207 -3.03 -19.18 17.28
CA THR A 207 -3.00 -20.62 17.58
C THR A 207 -3.38 -21.48 16.37
N LEU A 208 -4.42 -21.07 15.62
CA LEU A 208 -4.93 -21.85 14.49
C LEU A 208 -4.05 -21.79 13.23
N LEU A 209 -3.35 -20.67 13.04
CA LEU A 209 -2.46 -20.40 11.92
C LEU A 209 -0.98 -20.68 12.25
N ASP A 210 -0.66 -21.02 13.50
CA ASP A 210 0.71 -21.26 13.99
C ASP A 210 1.67 -20.11 13.66
N THR A 211 1.17 -18.87 13.73
CA THR A 211 1.93 -17.65 13.39
C THR A 211 1.51 -16.49 14.27
N LYS A 212 2.38 -15.48 14.43
CA LYS A 212 2.10 -14.33 15.27
C LYS A 212 1.41 -13.19 14.52
N ALA A 213 0.52 -12.49 15.22
CA ALA A 213 -0.04 -11.24 14.73
C ALA A 213 1.02 -10.14 14.82
N SER A 214 1.33 -9.50 13.69
CA SER A 214 2.38 -8.49 13.59
C SER A 214 2.12 -7.53 12.43
N ALA A 215 3.01 -6.56 12.24
CA ALA A 215 3.05 -5.74 11.02
C ALA A 215 3.60 -6.56 9.84
N SER A 216 2.91 -7.65 9.48
CA SER A 216 3.27 -8.58 8.42
C SER A 216 2.82 -8.10 7.04
N SER A 217 3.47 -8.61 5.99
CA SER A 217 3.07 -8.48 4.59
C SER A 217 1.75 -9.19 4.27
N PHE A 218 1.39 -10.24 5.03
CA PHE A 218 0.13 -10.94 4.86
C PHE A 218 -0.97 -10.28 5.70
N ARG A 219 -2.10 -9.97 5.08
CA ARG A 219 -3.21 -9.21 5.68
C ARG A 219 -4.48 -10.04 5.65
N ILE A 220 -5.15 -10.11 6.79
CA ILE A 220 -6.49 -10.66 6.95
C ILE A 220 -7.41 -9.47 7.22
N ARG A 221 -8.34 -9.20 6.31
CA ARG A 221 -9.24 -8.05 6.37
C ARG A 221 -10.69 -8.51 6.55
N LEU A 222 -11.32 -7.98 7.60
CA LEU A 222 -12.73 -8.09 7.88
C LEU A 222 -13.40 -6.77 7.53
N ALA A 223 -14.19 -6.74 6.45
CA ALA A 223 -14.85 -5.54 5.99
C ALA A 223 -16.35 -5.58 6.29
N TYR A 224 -16.76 -4.83 7.32
CA TYR A 224 -18.17 -4.66 7.64
C TYR A 224 -18.76 -3.45 6.90
N THR A 225 -19.89 -3.67 6.22
CA THR A 225 -20.70 -2.64 5.56
C THR A 225 -22.16 -2.75 6.00
N HIS A 226 -22.96 -1.71 5.79
CA HIS A 226 -24.38 -1.73 6.16
C HIS A 226 -25.18 -0.89 5.15
N LYS A 227 -26.38 -1.36 4.77
CA LYS A 227 -27.21 -0.70 3.74
C LYS A 227 -27.54 0.76 4.04
N MET A 228 -27.71 1.12 5.32
CA MET A 228 -27.95 2.52 5.72
C MET A 228 -26.80 3.48 5.38
N ALA A 229 -25.59 2.98 5.09
CA ALA A 229 -24.45 3.81 4.68
C ALA A 229 -24.67 4.47 3.31
N PHE A 230 -25.55 3.93 2.45
CA PHE A 230 -25.84 4.48 1.12
C PHE A 230 -26.97 5.53 1.11
N GLY A 231 -27.80 5.61 2.16
CA GLY A 231 -29.00 6.47 2.18
C GLY A 231 -28.79 7.90 2.68
N ASN A 232 -27.94 8.10 3.71
CA ASN A 232 -27.88 9.38 4.43
C ASN A 232 -26.80 10.36 3.95
N SER A 233 -25.97 9.97 2.97
CA SER A 233 -24.97 10.86 2.36
C SER A 233 -25.61 12.02 1.56
N VAL A 234 -26.88 11.89 1.14
CA VAL A 234 -27.51 12.85 0.21
C VAL A 234 -28.31 13.94 0.95
N GLU A 235 -28.85 13.67 2.14
CA GLU A 235 -29.79 14.61 2.79
C GLU A 235 -29.16 15.56 3.82
N ARG A 236 -27.96 15.28 4.35
CA ARG A 236 -27.30 16.18 5.34
C ARG A 236 -26.32 17.20 4.76
N ASN A 237 -26.04 17.16 3.45
CA ASN A 237 -25.12 18.07 2.76
C ASN A 237 -25.84 19.20 1.98
N GLN A 238 -26.93 19.76 2.53
CA GLN A 238 -27.48 21.04 2.05
C GLN A 238 -26.90 22.20 2.86
N GLY A 239 -25.60 22.43 2.70
CA GLY A 239 -24.92 23.62 3.18
C GLY A 239 -23.55 23.70 2.50
N PHE A 240 -23.35 24.73 1.69
CA PHE A 240 -22.12 25.04 0.91
C PHE A 240 -21.94 24.31 -0.44
N LYS A 241 -22.77 24.64 -1.42
CA LYS A 241 -22.40 24.52 -2.84
C LYS A 241 -21.64 25.77 -3.30
N ARG A 242 -20.32 25.66 -3.50
CA ARG A 242 -19.61 26.51 -4.49
C ARG A 242 -19.53 25.73 -5.80
N ARG A 243 -20.17 26.25 -6.84
CA ARG A 243 -20.16 25.75 -8.22
C ARG A 243 -18.73 25.72 -8.77
N LYS A 244 -18.37 24.63 -9.46
CA LYS A 244 -17.44 24.68 -10.60
C LYS A 244 -18.00 23.82 -11.72
N ILE A 245 -18.00 24.40 -12.92
CA ILE A 245 -18.67 23.96 -14.16
C ILE A 245 -17.67 23.17 -15.03
N GLY A 246 -18.17 22.09 -15.68
CA GLY A 246 -17.73 21.48 -16.96
C GLY A 246 -16.38 20.74 -16.99
N THR A 247 -16.17 19.60 -17.67
CA THR A 247 -16.94 18.86 -18.69
C THR A 247 -16.37 17.42 -18.78
N GLU A 248 -17.18 16.49 -19.26
CA GLU A 248 -17.07 15.01 -19.23
C GLU A 248 -15.95 14.36 -20.09
N ASN A 249 -15.51 13.20 -19.58
CA ASN A 249 -15.36 11.86 -20.23
C ASN A 249 -14.00 11.19 -20.03
N GLY A 250 -14.01 9.99 -19.41
CA GLY A 250 -12.87 9.08 -19.40
C GLY A 250 -12.82 8.12 -18.20
N LEU A 251 -13.34 6.91 -18.41
CA LEU A 251 -13.11 5.65 -17.67
C LEU A 251 -11.80 5.60 -16.86
N GLN A 252 -11.84 5.29 -15.55
CA GLN A 252 -10.62 5.01 -14.77
C GLN A 252 -10.83 4.07 -13.56
N ASN A 253 -10.19 2.91 -13.68
CA ASN A 253 -9.47 2.10 -12.71
C ASN A 253 -9.53 2.50 -11.23
N VAL A 254 -9.96 1.53 -10.42
CA VAL A 254 -9.86 1.53 -8.97
C VAL A 254 -8.41 1.23 -8.58
N ASN A 255 -7.68 2.25 -8.11
CA ASN A 255 -6.66 2.11 -7.07
C ASN A 255 -6.30 3.47 -6.45
N ASP A 256 -6.09 3.39 -5.14
CA ASP A 256 -5.33 4.25 -4.22
C ASP A 256 -5.96 5.47 -3.52
N GLU A 257 -5.83 5.36 -2.19
CA GLU A 257 -5.55 6.40 -1.20
C GLU A 257 -6.54 7.56 -1.04
N SER A 258 -7.53 7.35 -0.17
CA SER A 258 -8.07 8.43 0.66
C SER A 258 -7.80 8.14 2.13
N VAL A 259 -6.59 8.48 2.60
CA VAL A 259 -6.30 8.67 4.02
C VAL A 259 -7.05 9.94 4.44
N VAL A 260 -8.26 9.76 4.99
CA VAL A 260 -8.94 10.86 5.67
C VAL A 260 -8.32 10.95 7.06
N ALA A 261 -7.50 11.99 7.23
CA ALA A 261 -6.98 12.39 8.53
C ALA A 261 -8.14 12.59 9.52
N ASN A 262 -8.06 11.91 10.67
CA ASN A 262 -8.90 12.18 11.83
C ASN A 262 -8.68 13.63 12.24
N LYS A 263 -9.66 14.49 11.95
CA LYS A 263 -9.70 15.85 12.45
C LYS A 263 -10.51 15.86 13.74
N ASP A 264 -9.87 16.33 14.80
CA ASP A 264 -10.40 16.45 16.15
C ASP A 264 -11.78 17.11 16.17
N CYS A 265 -12.69 16.53 16.95
CA CYS A 265 -14.02 17.05 17.21
C CYS A 265 -13.93 18.02 18.40
N SER A 266 -13.49 19.25 18.13
CA SER A 266 -13.77 20.39 18.99
C SER A 266 -14.76 21.31 18.28
N ASP A 267 -15.80 21.69 19.03
CA ASP A 267 -16.77 22.75 18.79
C ASP A 267 -18.00 22.44 17.91
N TYR A 268 -19.14 22.19 18.59
CA TYR A 268 -20.45 22.65 18.13
C TYR A 268 -21.28 23.20 19.32
N PRO A 269 -22.11 24.24 19.11
CA PRO A 269 -22.75 24.98 20.19
C PRO A 269 -24.03 24.28 20.67
N THR A 270 -24.20 24.31 21.98
CA THR A 270 -25.47 24.14 22.70
C THR A 270 -26.52 25.12 22.21
N ASN A 271 -27.71 24.62 21.86
CA ASN A 271 -29.00 25.13 22.33
C ASN A 271 -30.15 24.26 21.78
N GLU A 272 -30.87 23.59 22.68
CA GLU A 272 -32.34 23.58 22.66
C GLU A 272 -32.86 22.92 23.95
N THR A 273 -33.67 23.70 24.66
CA THR A 273 -34.26 23.41 25.96
C THR A 273 -35.55 22.59 25.75
N ILE A 274 -35.67 21.40 26.37
CA ILE A 274 -36.96 20.71 26.48
C ILE A 274 -37.19 20.31 27.94
N ALA A 275 -38.37 20.68 28.42
CA ALA A 275 -38.84 20.60 29.79
C ALA A 275 -38.91 19.17 30.35
N VAL A 276 -38.66 19.08 31.66
CA VAL A 276 -38.74 17.90 32.52
C VAL A 276 -40.20 17.47 32.69
N THR A 277 -40.54 16.23 32.33
CA THR A 277 -41.54 15.39 33.01
C THR A 277 -41.39 13.93 32.57
N GLY A 278 -41.29 13.00 33.54
CA GLY A 278 -41.48 11.55 33.34
C GLY A 278 -40.22 10.68 33.42
N ARG A 279 -40.16 9.83 34.47
CA ARG A 279 -39.25 8.67 34.58
C ARG A 279 -39.58 7.62 33.50
N SER A 280 -39.16 7.84 32.26
CA SER A 280 -39.21 6.82 31.21
C SER A 280 -37.90 6.84 30.44
N SER A 281 -37.23 5.68 30.36
CA SER A 281 -36.19 5.20 29.40
C SER A 281 -35.26 6.23 28.72
N LEU A 282 -33.97 5.87 28.61
CA LEU A 282 -32.94 6.61 27.84
C LEU A 282 -33.50 6.94 26.44
N LYS A 283 -33.94 8.18 26.20
CA LYS A 283 -34.34 8.65 24.86
C LYS A 283 -33.07 9.03 24.09
N VAL A 284 -32.31 8.02 23.68
CA VAL A 284 -31.22 8.18 22.71
C VAL A 284 -31.84 8.00 21.31
N PRO A 285 -31.52 8.84 20.31
CA PRO A 285 -31.99 8.65 18.94
C PRO A 285 -31.23 7.51 18.26
N ILE A 286 -31.36 6.29 18.79
CA ILE A 286 -30.87 5.08 18.13
C ILE A 286 -32.09 4.19 17.92
N ASP A 287 -32.54 4.14 16.67
CA ASP A 287 -33.68 3.31 16.28
C ASP A 287 -33.36 1.82 16.44
N LYS A 288 -34.40 1.00 16.64
CA LYS A 288 -34.26 -0.45 16.61
C LYS A 288 -33.72 -0.86 15.23
N VAL A 289 -32.63 -1.62 15.24
CA VAL A 289 -31.95 -2.07 14.03
C VAL A 289 -32.61 -3.33 13.51
N SER A 290 -33.03 -3.31 12.24
CA SER A 290 -33.73 -4.43 11.57
C SER A 290 -32.81 -5.40 10.84
N GLU A 291 -31.57 -5.01 10.55
CA GLU A 291 -30.59 -5.85 9.83
C GLU A 291 -29.19 -5.70 10.45
N PRO A 292 -28.36 -6.75 10.47
CA PRO A 292 -26.98 -6.64 10.89
C PRO A 292 -26.10 -6.12 9.75
N CYS A 293 -24.84 -5.84 10.06
CA CYS A 293 -23.82 -5.58 9.04
C CYS A 293 -23.61 -6.77 8.09
N HIS A 294 -23.25 -6.43 6.86
CA HIS A 294 -22.67 -7.35 5.88
C HIS A 294 -21.16 -7.46 6.12
N LEU A 295 -20.62 -8.67 6.10
CA LEU A 295 -19.21 -8.95 6.31
C LEU A 295 -18.60 -9.64 5.09
N VAL A 296 -17.60 -8.99 4.52
CA VAL A 296 -16.73 -9.57 3.49
C VAL A 296 -15.40 -9.96 4.11
N TYR A 297 -14.96 -11.20 3.85
CA TYR A 297 -13.66 -11.72 4.25
C TYR A 297 -12.68 -11.60 3.09
N LEU A 298 -11.51 -11.00 3.33
CA LEU A 298 -10.43 -10.97 2.35
C LEU A 298 -9.10 -11.28 3.02
N CYS A 299 -8.31 -12.17 2.45
CA CYS A 299 -6.90 -12.32 2.81
C CYS A 299 -6.02 -12.15 1.58
N TYR A 300 -4.91 -11.45 1.75
CA TYR A 300 -3.99 -11.14 0.66
C TYR A 300 -2.60 -10.84 1.21
N ARG A 301 -1.58 -11.08 0.38
CA ARG A 301 -0.25 -10.52 0.64
C ARG A 301 -0.10 -9.18 -0.06
N THR A 302 0.51 -8.22 0.61
CA THR A 302 1.03 -7.02 -0.06
C THR A 302 1.98 -7.41 -1.18
N HIS A 303 2.12 -6.54 -2.18
CA HIS A 303 3.01 -6.78 -3.31
C HIS A 303 4.42 -7.17 -2.87
N ILE A 304 4.99 -8.17 -3.55
CA ILE A 304 6.43 -8.45 -3.46
C ILE A 304 7.10 -7.89 -4.71
N TYR A 305 8.36 -7.49 -4.58
CA TYR A 305 9.09 -6.88 -5.68
C TYR A 305 10.31 -7.71 -6.02
N LEU A 306 10.52 -7.96 -7.31
CA LEU A 306 11.77 -8.49 -7.83
C LEU A 306 12.42 -7.42 -8.69
N CYS A 307 13.70 -7.15 -8.48
CA CYS A 307 14.45 -6.23 -9.32
C CYS A 307 15.66 -6.92 -9.95
N GLY A 308 16.14 -6.35 -11.04
CA GLY A 308 17.32 -6.82 -11.74
C GLY A 308 17.61 -5.94 -12.94
N ARG A 309 18.47 -6.42 -13.84
CA ARG A 309 18.75 -5.75 -15.10
C ARG A 309 18.43 -6.67 -16.26
N TYR A 310 17.69 -6.18 -17.25
CA TYR A 310 17.40 -6.94 -18.45
C TYR A 310 18.36 -6.59 -19.59
N LEU A 311 18.67 -7.60 -20.39
CA LEU A 311 19.30 -7.49 -21.69
C LEU A 311 18.26 -7.82 -22.75
N LYS A 312 18.30 -7.10 -23.87
CA LYS A 312 17.41 -7.32 -25.01
C LYS A 312 18.27 -7.51 -26.24
N TYR A 313 18.28 -8.73 -26.77
CA TYR A 313 19.12 -9.12 -27.89
C TYR A 313 18.39 -8.99 -29.24
N SER A 314 17.07 -9.13 -29.24
CA SER A 314 16.23 -9.03 -30.44
C SER A 314 15.90 -7.58 -30.80
N ARG A 315 15.82 -7.29 -32.11
CA ARG A 315 15.32 -6.03 -32.68
C ARG A 315 13.82 -6.09 -33.02
N ASN A 316 13.13 -7.17 -32.68
CA ASN A 316 11.71 -7.39 -32.98
C ASN A 316 10.86 -7.53 -31.71
N VAL A 317 11.41 -7.19 -30.54
CA VAL A 317 10.76 -7.36 -29.24
C VAL A 317 10.51 -5.98 -28.62
N SER A 318 9.28 -5.70 -28.23
CA SER A 318 8.95 -4.46 -27.52
C SER A 318 9.36 -4.54 -26.04
N GLN A 319 9.53 -3.40 -25.37
CA GLN A 319 9.80 -3.43 -23.93
C GLN A 319 8.58 -3.89 -23.14
N THR A 320 7.43 -3.29 -23.41
CA THR A 320 6.13 -3.63 -22.81
C THR A 320 5.24 -4.29 -23.84
N ARG A 321 4.18 -4.97 -23.41
CA ARG A 321 3.18 -5.55 -24.33
C ARG A 321 2.67 -4.46 -25.30
N TRP A 322 2.71 -4.76 -26.60
CA TRP A 322 2.35 -3.80 -27.66
C TRP A 322 1.03 -4.20 -28.32
N ILE A 323 -0.04 -3.53 -27.89
CA ILE A 323 -1.41 -3.71 -28.40
C ILE A 323 -1.86 -2.38 -29.01
N ILE A 324 -2.47 -2.43 -30.19
CA ILE A 324 -3.15 -1.31 -30.86
C ILE A 324 -4.54 -1.81 -31.25
N ASP A 325 -5.60 -1.10 -30.88
CA ASP A 325 -6.99 -1.46 -31.21
C ASP A 325 -7.33 -2.94 -30.89
N GLU A 326 -6.89 -3.42 -29.72
CA GLU A 326 -7.00 -4.82 -29.24
C GLU A 326 -6.22 -5.87 -30.06
N GLU A 327 -5.47 -5.45 -31.09
CA GLU A 327 -4.59 -6.32 -31.87
C GLU A 327 -3.14 -6.28 -31.37
N ARG A 328 -2.54 -7.47 -31.23
CA ARG A 328 -1.15 -7.63 -30.80
C ARG A 328 -0.19 -7.37 -31.97
N MET A 329 0.60 -6.31 -31.86
CA MET A 329 1.50 -5.86 -32.95
C MET A 329 2.87 -6.54 -32.96
N GLY A 330 3.26 -7.23 -31.89
CA GLY A 330 4.55 -7.91 -31.78
C GLY A 330 4.44 -9.26 -31.09
N GLU A 331 5.30 -10.20 -31.46
CA GLU A 331 5.24 -11.58 -30.96
C GLU A 331 5.57 -11.70 -29.47
N ALA A 332 6.45 -10.84 -28.95
CA ALA A 332 6.89 -10.88 -27.56
C ALA A 332 7.28 -9.50 -27.03
N SER A 333 7.33 -9.38 -25.71
CA SER A 333 7.86 -8.22 -25.00
C SER A 333 8.81 -8.62 -23.88
N VAL A 334 9.72 -7.71 -23.50
CA VAL A 334 10.61 -7.88 -22.34
C VAL A 334 9.80 -8.15 -21.07
N GLU A 335 8.77 -7.32 -20.85
CA GLU A 335 7.79 -7.46 -19.77
C GLU A 335 7.20 -8.87 -19.70
N GLU A 336 6.71 -9.40 -20.82
CA GLU A 336 6.06 -10.72 -20.84
C GLU A 336 7.06 -11.84 -20.60
N ILE A 337 8.23 -11.81 -21.25
CA ILE A 337 9.24 -12.87 -21.09
C ILE A 337 9.70 -12.96 -19.64
N ILE A 338 9.91 -11.82 -18.98
CA ILE A 338 10.34 -11.77 -17.58
C ILE A 338 9.17 -12.15 -16.66
N GLY A 339 8.02 -11.48 -16.81
CA GLY A 339 6.86 -11.65 -15.95
C GLY A 339 6.26 -13.06 -16.00
N SER A 340 6.15 -13.66 -17.19
CA SER A 340 5.58 -15.01 -17.36
C SER A 340 6.45 -16.11 -16.76
N ASN A 341 7.76 -15.86 -16.59
CA ASN A 341 8.67 -16.82 -15.95
C ASN A 341 8.74 -16.67 -14.43
N ILE A 342 8.55 -15.45 -13.90
CA ILE A 342 8.57 -15.18 -12.46
C ILE A 342 7.21 -15.46 -11.80
N LEU A 343 6.11 -14.98 -12.39
CA LEU A 343 4.77 -15.03 -11.78
C LEU A 343 4.38 -16.45 -11.28
N PRO A 344 4.56 -17.54 -12.07
CA PRO A 344 4.19 -18.88 -11.63
C PRO A 344 5.01 -19.38 -10.43
N MET A 345 6.28 -18.96 -10.32
CA MET A 345 7.15 -19.35 -9.20
C MET A 345 6.74 -18.68 -7.89
N CYS A 346 6.17 -17.48 -7.96
CA CYS A 346 5.60 -16.79 -6.81
C CYS A 346 4.15 -17.20 -6.51
N ARG A 347 3.51 -17.93 -7.43
CA ARG A 347 2.07 -18.22 -7.42
C ARG A 347 1.22 -16.96 -7.22
N GLY A 348 1.63 -15.86 -7.85
CA GLY A 348 0.91 -14.57 -7.77
C GLY A 348 -0.34 -14.54 -8.65
N ASP A 349 -1.22 -13.59 -8.40
CA ASP A 349 -2.42 -13.36 -9.23
C ASP A 349 -2.09 -12.65 -10.54
N ASN A 350 -1.18 -11.67 -10.48
CA ASN A 350 -0.78 -10.86 -11.62
C ASN A 350 0.57 -10.18 -11.34
N TYR A 351 1.13 -9.48 -12.33
CA TYR A 351 2.32 -8.65 -12.15
C TYR A 351 2.20 -7.28 -12.85
N LYS A 352 3.02 -6.32 -12.41
CA LYS A 352 3.30 -5.08 -13.14
C LYS A 352 4.80 -4.93 -13.37
N PHE A 353 5.17 -4.49 -14.57
CA PHE A 353 6.55 -4.29 -14.96
C PHE A 353 6.89 -2.81 -15.03
N HIS A 354 7.98 -2.44 -14.38
CA HIS A 354 8.54 -1.10 -14.36
C HIS A 354 9.99 -1.14 -14.82
N ALA A 355 10.42 -0.20 -15.65
CA ALA A 355 11.79 -0.12 -16.11
C ALA A 355 12.32 1.32 -16.04
N ALA A 356 13.61 1.46 -15.75
CA ALA A 356 14.30 2.73 -15.70
C ALA A 356 14.57 3.25 -17.12
N GLY A 357 13.53 3.79 -17.77
CA GLY A 357 13.55 4.25 -19.17
C GLY A 357 13.15 3.17 -20.18
N ARG A 358 13.25 3.48 -21.47
CA ARG A 358 12.79 2.63 -22.58
C ARG A 358 13.64 2.78 -23.82
N GLU A 359 13.75 1.70 -24.60
CA GLU A 359 14.29 1.69 -25.96
C GLU A 359 13.20 1.36 -27.01
N ASP A 360 13.45 1.74 -28.25
CA ASP A 360 12.58 1.39 -29.38
C ASP A 360 12.63 -0.13 -29.66
N ILE A 361 11.64 -0.64 -30.40
CA ILE A 361 11.54 -2.08 -30.73
C ILE A 361 12.78 -2.61 -31.45
N ASP A 362 13.34 -1.83 -32.38
CA ASP A 362 14.51 -2.14 -33.20
C ASP A 362 15.85 -1.91 -32.51
N VAL A 363 15.84 -1.49 -31.24
CA VAL A 363 17.04 -1.19 -30.44
C VAL A 363 17.33 -2.32 -29.47
N ARG A 364 18.58 -2.79 -29.41
CA ARG A 364 19.04 -3.77 -28.41
C ARG A 364 19.44 -3.07 -27.11
N MET A 365 19.33 -3.80 -26.00
CA MET A 365 19.84 -3.40 -24.69
C MET A 365 20.92 -4.38 -24.27
N LEU A 366 22.18 -3.94 -24.31
CA LEU A 366 23.38 -4.76 -24.09
C LEU A 366 24.15 -4.32 -22.83
N GLY A 367 25.40 -4.79 -22.69
CA GLY A 367 26.32 -4.42 -21.62
C GLY A 367 25.79 -4.69 -20.22
N SER A 368 25.65 -3.63 -19.41
CA SER A 368 25.13 -3.72 -18.03
C SER A 368 23.64 -4.06 -17.98
N GLY A 369 22.90 -3.89 -19.08
CA GLY A 369 21.46 -4.05 -19.13
C GLY A 369 20.71 -2.86 -18.52
N ARG A 370 19.39 -2.83 -18.68
CA ARG A 370 18.53 -1.80 -18.11
C ARG A 370 17.90 -2.27 -16.79
N PRO A 371 17.92 -1.47 -15.72
CA PRO A 371 17.21 -1.79 -14.49
C PRO A 371 15.71 -1.94 -14.70
N PHE A 372 15.13 -2.94 -14.05
CA PHE A 372 13.68 -3.14 -13.96
C PHE A 372 13.26 -3.55 -12.56
N LEU A 373 11.96 -3.37 -12.28
CA LEU A 373 11.26 -3.79 -11.08
C LEU A 373 9.96 -4.49 -11.52
N LEU A 374 9.75 -5.68 -11.00
CA LEU A 374 8.55 -6.48 -11.22
C LEU A 374 7.77 -6.56 -9.91
N GLU A 375 6.58 -5.96 -9.89
CA GLU A 375 5.63 -6.01 -8.79
C GLU A 375 4.76 -7.26 -8.97
N ILE A 376 4.86 -8.25 -8.08
CA ILE A 376 3.97 -9.41 -8.07
C ILE A 376 2.82 -9.18 -7.10
N GLN A 377 1.61 -9.31 -7.59
CA GLN A 377 0.38 -9.12 -6.82
C GLN A 377 -0.02 -10.40 -6.11
N ASN A 378 -0.32 -10.28 -4.81
CA ASN A 378 -0.83 -11.34 -3.95
C ASN A 378 -0.05 -12.68 -4.06
N ALA A 379 1.28 -12.60 -3.95
CA ALA A 379 2.13 -13.78 -4.03
C ALA A 379 1.84 -14.75 -2.87
N ARG A 380 1.54 -16.02 -3.21
CA ARG A 380 1.36 -17.08 -2.19
C ARG A 380 2.71 -17.53 -1.65
N GLN A 381 3.77 -17.44 -2.46
CA GLN A 381 5.12 -17.81 -2.08
C GLN A 381 6.11 -16.68 -2.37
N VAL A 382 7.02 -16.43 -1.43
CA VAL A 382 8.16 -15.55 -1.65
C VAL A 382 9.35 -16.42 -2.08
N PRO A 383 9.94 -16.19 -3.27
CA PRO A 383 11.02 -17.04 -3.74
C PRO A 383 12.28 -16.84 -2.89
N SER A 384 12.97 -17.93 -2.57
CA SER A 384 14.29 -17.89 -1.90
C SER A 384 15.37 -17.40 -2.88
N GLU A 385 16.54 -17.04 -2.37
CA GLU A 385 17.68 -16.65 -3.22
C GLU A 385 18.06 -17.74 -4.24
N GLU A 386 17.95 -19.02 -3.86
CA GLU A 386 18.20 -20.15 -4.75
C GLU A 386 17.17 -20.20 -5.88
N THR A 387 15.87 -20.10 -5.55
CA THR A 387 14.80 -20.04 -6.55
C THR A 387 14.96 -18.83 -7.47
N VAL A 388 15.40 -17.69 -6.97
CA VAL A 388 15.67 -16.50 -7.79
C VAL A 388 16.79 -16.77 -8.80
N LYS A 389 17.88 -17.44 -8.39
CA LYS A 389 18.97 -17.83 -9.31
C LYS A 389 18.51 -18.86 -10.35
N GLU A 390 17.63 -19.78 -9.98
CA GLU A 390 17.00 -20.72 -10.91
C GLU A 390 16.13 -19.99 -11.94
N ILE A 391 15.34 -19.01 -11.51
CA ILE A 391 14.53 -18.17 -12.40
C ILE A 391 15.43 -17.41 -13.38
N GLU A 392 16.50 -16.77 -12.89
CA GLU A 392 17.46 -16.06 -13.75
C GLU A 392 18.08 -17.01 -14.78
N SER A 393 18.52 -18.19 -14.35
CA SER A 393 19.08 -19.22 -15.23
C SER A 393 18.07 -19.73 -16.26
N LYS A 394 16.81 -19.92 -15.84
CA LYS A 394 15.71 -20.34 -16.71
C LYS A 394 15.43 -19.31 -17.81
N ILE A 395 15.33 -18.02 -17.45
CA ILE A 395 15.11 -16.94 -18.43
C ILE A 395 16.28 -16.86 -19.41
N ASN A 396 17.52 -16.94 -18.91
CA ASN A 396 18.73 -16.89 -19.73
C ASN A 396 18.93 -18.15 -20.61
N GLY A 397 18.32 -19.27 -20.24
CA GLY A 397 18.38 -20.55 -20.96
C GLY A 397 17.32 -20.72 -22.06
N LEU A 398 16.41 -19.76 -22.27
CA LEU A 398 15.39 -19.84 -23.30
C LEU A 398 16.01 -19.93 -24.71
N GLU A 399 15.51 -20.85 -25.55
CA GLU A 399 16.09 -21.17 -26.88
C GLU A 399 16.23 -19.94 -27.79
N ASN A 400 15.20 -19.10 -27.85
CA ASN A 400 15.16 -17.93 -28.74
C ASN A 400 16.09 -16.79 -28.31
N LYS A 401 16.65 -16.84 -27.08
CA LYS A 401 17.56 -15.83 -26.51
C LYS A 401 17.19 -14.38 -26.82
N LEU A 402 15.89 -14.06 -26.73
CA LEU A 402 15.38 -12.72 -27.07
C LEU A 402 15.75 -11.69 -25.99
N VAL A 403 15.68 -12.12 -24.73
CA VAL A 403 15.88 -11.32 -23.52
C VAL A 403 16.70 -12.13 -22.54
N GLY A 404 17.60 -11.46 -21.81
CA GLY A 404 18.33 -12.03 -20.68
C GLY A 404 18.09 -11.18 -19.43
N VAL A 405 18.36 -11.76 -18.26
CA VAL A 405 18.27 -11.10 -16.96
C VAL A 405 19.57 -11.30 -16.20
N LYS A 406 19.97 -10.29 -15.43
CA LYS A 406 21.14 -10.31 -14.54
C LYS A 406 20.77 -9.70 -13.19
N ASN A 407 21.44 -10.17 -12.15
CA ASN A 407 21.34 -9.62 -10.79
C ASN A 407 19.88 -9.59 -10.30
N LEU A 408 19.12 -10.65 -10.57
CA LEU A 408 17.75 -10.77 -10.09
C LEU A 408 17.76 -10.96 -8.56
N GLN A 409 16.92 -10.20 -7.86
CA GLN A 409 16.81 -10.28 -6.41
C GLN A 409 15.41 -9.86 -5.94
N VAL A 410 14.95 -10.45 -4.84
CA VAL A 410 13.75 -9.98 -4.13
C VAL A 410 14.12 -8.75 -3.33
N VAL A 411 13.33 -7.69 -3.43
CA VAL A 411 13.56 -6.43 -2.72
C VAL A 411 12.29 -5.97 -2.02
N GLY A 412 12.47 -5.15 -0.98
CA GLY A 412 11.36 -4.40 -0.38
C GLY A 412 10.96 -3.19 -1.21
N SER A 413 10.20 -2.28 -0.62
CA SER A 413 9.75 -1.04 -1.27
C SER A 413 10.90 -0.13 -1.73
N GLN A 414 12.11 -0.30 -1.19
CA GLN A 414 13.33 0.35 -1.65
C GLN A 414 13.69 0.07 -3.13
N GLY A 415 13.14 -1.00 -3.74
CA GLY A 415 13.31 -1.27 -5.17
C GLY A 415 12.85 -0.11 -6.07
N TRP A 416 11.91 0.71 -5.59
CA TRP A 416 11.47 1.92 -6.29
C TRP A 416 12.53 3.02 -6.35
N THR A 417 13.45 3.06 -5.38
CA THR A 417 14.57 4.01 -5.38
C THR A 417 15.49 3.74 -6.57
N LEU A 418 15.83 2.46 -6.80
CA LEU A 418 16.62 2.03 -7.97
C LEU A 418 16.00 2.46 -9.30
N MET A 419 14.67 2.39 -9.43
CA MET A 419 13.97 2.81 -10.65
C MET A 419 14.05 4.31 -10.87
N ARG A 420 13.86 5.10 -9.81
CA ARG A 420 13.97 6.56 -9.88
C ARG A 420 15.38 7.01 -10.19
N GLU A 421 16.38 6.41 -9.56
CA GLU A 421 17.80 6.70 -9.80
C GLU A 421 18.20 6.37 -11.23
N GLY A 422 17.86 5.18 -11.75
CA GLY A 422 18.19 4.82 -13.13
C GLY A 422 17.50 5.67 -14.19
N GLU A 423 16.29 6.17 -13.92
CA GLU A 423 15.61 7.12 -14.79
C GLU A 423 16.27 8.50 -14.74
N ALA A 424 16.55 8.99 -13.52
CA ALA A 424 17.15 10.29 -13.25
C ALA A 424 18.62 10.38 -13.69
N GLU A 425 19.33 9.24 -13.75
CA GLU A 425 20.75 9.21 -14.08
C GLU A 425 20.97 9.82 -15.45
N LYS A 426 21.96 10.69 -15.56
CA LYS A 426 22.05 11.61 -16.68
C LYS A 426 22.73 10.99 -17.89
N GLN A 427 23.49 9.90 -17.73
CA GLN A 427 24.33 9.40 -18.82
C GLN A 427 23.87 8.04 -19.36
N LYS A 428 23.77 7.93 -20.68
CA LYS A 428 23.50 6.67 -21.39
C LYS A 428 24.50 6.48 -22.53
N GLN A 429 25.00 5.26 -22.69
CA GLN A 429 25.93 4.91 -23.76
C GLN A 429 25.24 4.09 -24.84
N TYR A 430 25.67 4.33 -26.08
CA TYR A 430 25.12 3.71 -27.26
C TYR A 430 26.22 3.32 -28.24
N CYS A 431 25.90 2.36 -29.10
CA CYS A 431 26.65 2.06 -30.30
C CYS A 431 25.66 2.05 -31.49
N ALA A 432 25.96 2.85 -32.51
CA ALA A 432 25.13 2.97 -33.70
C ALA A 432 25.90 2.55 -34.95
N LEU A 433 25.28 1.73 -35.80
CA LEU A 433 25.77 1.49 -37.16
C LEU A 433 25.30 2.63 -38.04
N VAL A 434 26.25 3.42 -38.54
CA VAL A 434 25.99 4.62 -39.32
C VAL A 434 26.48 4.43 -40.74
N TRP A 435 25.67 4.87 -41.69
CA TRP A 435 26.05 5.02 -43.10
C TRP A 435 26.20 6.50 -43.44
N ILE A 436 27.19 6.84 -44.27
CA ILE A 436 27.36 8.18 -44.82
C ILE A 436 27.48 8.18 -46.34
N SER A 437 27.03 9.28 -46.97
CA SER A 437 26.95 9.39 -48.44
C SER A 437 28.30 9.53 -49.16
N ARG A 438 29.41 9.66 -48.43
CA ARG A 438 30.78 9.71 -48.96
C ARG A 438 31.70 8.77 -48.16
N PRO A 439 32.90 8.42 -48.65
CA PRO A 439 33.89 7.70 -47.86
C PRO A 439 34.26 8.45 -46.56
N LEU A 440 34.46 7.68 -45.49
CA LEU A 440 34.92 8.12 -44.17
C LEU A 440 36.43 8.37 -44.20
N GLU A 441 36.82 9.61 -43.95
CA GLU A 441 38.21 10.07 -43.98
C GLU A 441 38.84 10.03 -42.58
N ASP A 442 40.17 10.01 -42.47
CA ASP A 442 40.84 10.00 -41.15
C ASP A 442 40.59 11.28 -40.35
N GLU A 443 40.42 12.41 -41.05
CA GLU A 443 40.07 13.69 -40.45
C GLU A 443 38.68 13.65 -39.77
N ASP A 444 37.72 12.90 -40.31
CA ASP A 444 36.40 12.71 -39.71
C ASP A 444 36.50 12.01 -38.35
N VAL A 445 37.30 10.95 -38.29
CA VAL A 445 37.53 10.15 -37.07
C VAL A 445 38.18 11.01 -35.99
N CYS A 446 39.21 11.77 -36.36
CA CYS A 446 39.87 12.72 -35.48
C CYS A 446 38.90 13.80 -34.99
N SER A 447 38.16 14.43 -35.89
CA SER A 447 37.21 15.51 -35.58
C SER A 447 36.14 15.06 -34.59
N ILE A 448 35.53 13.89 -34.80
CA ILE A 448 34.50 13.36 -33.89
C ILE A 448 35.08 13.03 -32.51
N SER A 449 36.30 12.48 -32.44
CA SER A 449 36.93 12.13 -31.16
C SER A 449 37.32 13.35 -30.28
N LEU A 450 37.50 14.52 -30.90
CA LEU A 450 37.83 15.77 -30.20
C LEU A 450 36.60 16.47 -29.61
N LEU A 451 35.40 16.15 -30.11
CA LEU A 451 34.14 16.75 -29.66
C LEU A 451 33.68 16.11 -28.36
N ASN A 452 33.93 16.80 -27.25
CA ASN A 452 33.50 16.42 -25.91
C ASN A 452 32.55 17.49 -25.34
N ASP A 453 31.61 17.06 -24.50
CA ASP A 453 30.58 17.91 -23.86
C ASP A 453 29.84 18.84 -24.84
N MET A 454 29.60 18.34 -26.05
CA MET A 454 28.97 19.09 -27.12
C MET A 454 27.48 19.28 -26.85
N GLN A 455 27.03 20.54 -26.84
CA GLN A 455 25.60 20.85 -26.76
C GLN A 455 24.94 20.70 -28.12
N ILE A 456 23.78 20.04 -28.12
CA ILE A 456 22.89 19.93 -29.27
C ILE A 456 21.50 20.46 -28.92
N LEU A 457 20.79 20.92 -29.93
CA LEU A 457 19.42 21.38 -29.84
C LEU A 457 18.53 20.37 -30.58
N GLN A 458 17.67 19.67 -29.84
CA GLN A 458 16.75 18.69 -30.40
C GLN A 458 15.31 19.16 -30.26
N LYS A 459 14.64 19.39 -31.39
CA LYS A 459 13.18 19.42 -31.42
C LYS A 459 12.63 18.02 -31.24
N THR A 460 11.41 17.95 -30.74
CA THR A 460 10.70 16.68 -30.56
C THR A 460 10.60 15.96 -31.93
N PRO A 461 11.13 14.73 -32.06
CA PRO A 461 11.24 14.05 -33.34
C PRO A 461 9.91 13.86 -34.05
N ILE A 462 9.91 13.96 -35.38
CA ILE A 462 8.69 13.84 -36.19
C ILE A 462 7.92 12.56 -35.86
N ARG A 463 8.63 11.42 -35.78
CA ARG A 463 8.02 10.10 -35.54
C ARG A 463 7.27 9.98 -34.20
N VAL A 464 7.57 10.82 -33.20
CA VAL A 464 6.90 10.80 -31.88
C VAL A 464 5.96 11.99 -31.66
N LEU A 465 5.85 12.93 -32.61
CA LEU A 465 5.00 14.12 -32.47
C LEU A 465 3.52 13.78 -32.22
N HIS A 466 3.05 12.65 -32.75
CA HIS A 466 1.66 12.19 -32.52
C HIS A 466 1.37 11.80 -31.06
N ARG A 467 2.40 11.61 -30.21
CA ARG A 467 2.25 11.27 -28.78
C ARG A 467 2.89 12.26 -27.82
N ARG A 468 3.67 13.22 -28.32
CA ARG A 468 4.52 14.10 -27.51
C ARG A 468 4.39 15.54 -27.96
N SER A 469 4.30 16.46 -26.99
CA SER A 469 4.24 17.89 -27.26
C SER A 469 5.47 18.37 -28.04
N PRO A 470 5.29 19.23 -29.06
CA PRO A 470 6.39 19.79 -29.83
C PRO A 470 7.20 20.74 -28.94
N LEU A 471 8.36 20.28 -28.49
CA LEU A 471 9.29 21.03 -27.65
C LEU A 471 10.70 20.93 -28.21
N GLU A 472 11.49 21.97 -27.96
CA GLU A 472 12.91 22.03 -28.27
C GLU A 472 13.71 21.95 -26.96
N ARG A 473 14.72 21.07 -26.93
CA ARG A 473 15.51 20.79 -25.73
C ARG A 473 16.99 20.83 -26.04
N LYS A 474 17.75 21.49 -25.19
CA LYS A 474 19.21 21.37 -25.18
C LYS A 474 19.58 20.01 -24.58
N LYS A 475 20.50 19.31 -25.23
CA LYS A 475 21.06 18.03 -24.80
C LYS A 475 22.58 18.07 -24.92
N ILE A 476 23.26 17.20 -24.17
CA ILE A 476 24.72 17.12 -24.18
C ILE A 476 25.12 15.75 -24.73
N ILE A 477 26.07 15.76 -25.67
CA ILE A 477 26.84 14.59 -26.09
C ILE A 477 28.17 14.68 -25.36
N TYR A 478 28.39 13.81 -24.38
CA TYR A 478 29.57 13.87 -23.51
C TYR A 478 30.83 13.48 -24.26
N TRP A 479 30.77 12.41 -25.06
CA TRP A 479 31.86 11.99 -25.92
C TRP A 479 31.33 11.13 -27.08
N MET A 480 32.13 11.06 -28.15
CA MET A 480 31.89 10.20 -29.30
C MET A 480 33.19 9.54 -29.75
N LYS A 481 33.08 8.36 -30.36
CA LYS A 481 34.20 7.66 -30.97
C LYS A 481 33.72 6.90 -32.20
N ILE A 482 34.48 7.00 -33.28
CA ILE A 482 34.26 6.19 -34.49
C ILE A 482 35.14 4.94 -34.43
N GLU A 483 34.54 3.80 -34.76
CA GLU A 483 35.22 2.55 -35.08
C GLU A 483 34.94 2.19 -36.55
N ARG A 484 36.01 2.04 -37.33
CA ARG A 484 35.92 1.70 -38.76
C ARG A 484 35.49 0.24 -38.93
N ILE A 485 34.65 -0.01 -39.93
CA ILE A 485 34.29 -1.36 -40.35
C ILE A 485 35.25 -1.79 -41.45
N ALA A 486 35.91 -2.94 -41.27
CA ALA A 486 36.78 -3.50 -42.29
C ALA A 486 36.00 -3.70 -43.61
N GLU A 487 36.66 -3.44 -44.74
CA GLU A 487 36.10 -3.63 -46.09
C GLU A 487 34.97 -2.66 -46.49
N SER A 488 34.66 -1.66 -45.65
CA SER A 488 33.69 -0.62 -45.98
C SER A 488 34.28 0.77 -45.74
N SER A 489 34.14 1.65 -46.73
CA SER A 489 34.51 3.06 -46.59
C SER A 489 33.34 3.97 -46.18
N GLN A 490 32.09 3.51 -46.21
CA GLN A 490 30.90 4.35 -45.96
C GLN A 490 30.13 4.00 -44.69
N TYR A 491 30.42 2.85 -44.10
CA TYR A 491 29.82 2.39 -42.85
C TYR A 491 30.84 2.41 -41.71
N PHE A 492 30.39 2.83 -40.54
CA PHE A 492 31.17 2.82 -39.31
C PHE A 492 30.29 2.62 -38.08
N LEU A 493 30.92 2.23 -36.97
CA LEU A 493 30.27 2.19 -35.66
C LEU A 493 30.55 3.51 -34.93
N LEU A 494 29.48 4.19 -34.53
CA LEU A 494 29.53 5.38 -33.68
C LEU A 494 29.23 4.97 -32.24
N HIS A 495 30.25 5.01 -31.40
CA HIS A 495 30.11 4.88 -29.96
C HIS A 495 29.90 6.27 -29.37
N LEU A 496 28.94 6.43 -28.46
CA LEU A 496 28.65 7.73 -27.87
C LEU A 496 28.05 7.63 -26.46
N CYS A 497 28.38 8.61 -25.62
CA CYS A 497 27.73 8.84 -24.34
C CYS A 497 26.94 10.14 -24.37
N THR A 498 25.69 10.09 -23.96
CA THR A 498 24.77 11.23 -24.10
C THR A 498 23.97 11.48 -22.84
N GLN A 499 23.44 12.69 -22.73
CA GLN A 499 22.48 13.05 -21.71
C GLN A 499 21.19 12.22 -21.84
N ALA A 500 20.54 11.94 -20.72
CA ALA A 500 19.25 11.27 -20.66
C ALA A 500 18.20 11.93 -21.56
N GLY A 501 17.45 11.10 -22.29
CA GLY A 501 16.40 11.55 -23.21
C GLY A 501 16.92 12.19 -24.50
N THR A 502 18.19 12.00 -24.85
CA THR A 502 18.72 12.35 -26.17
C THR A 502 18.21 11.36 -27.21
N TYR A 503 17.66 11.88 -28.32
CA TYR A 503 17.14 11.06 -29.40
C TYR A 503 18.26 10.74 -30.39
N ILE A 504 18.84 9.54 -30.26
CA ILE A 504 20.08 9.16 -30.95
C ILE A 504 19.88 9.04 -32.46
N LYS A 505 18.76 8.47 -32.92
CA LYS A 505 18.47 8.34 -34.35
C LYS A 505 18.50 9.72 -35.02
N GLU A 506 17.78 10.66 -34.43
CA GLU A 506 17.68 12.03 -34.90
C GLU A 506 18.97 12.83 -34.76
N PHE A 507 19.82 12.50 -33.78
CA PHE A 507 21.19 13.04 -33.71
C PHE A 507 22.06 12.56 -34.88
N VAL A 508 21.86 11.35 -35.38
CA VAL A 508 22.60 10.85 -36.56
C VAL A 508 22.09 11.52 -37.85
N HIS A 509 20.81 11.35 -38.18
CA HIS A 509 20.25 11.77 -39.48
C HIS A 509 19.72 13.21 -39.51
N GLY A 510 19.73 13.92 -38.37
CA GLY A 510 19.37 15.33 -38.26
C GLY A 510 17.87 15.66 -38.28
N ASP A 511 16.99 14.66 -38.50
CA ASP A 511 15.53 14.80 -38.57
C ASP A 511 15.10 16.00 -39.45
N PHE A 512 15.63 16.08 -40.67
CA PHE A 512 15.42 17.21 -41.60
C PHE A 512 15.80 18.57 -41.02
N GLY A 513 16.90 18.63 -40.25
CA GLY A 513 17.42 19.86 -39.64
C GLY A 513 16.76 20.22 -38.30
N ARG A 514 15.95 19.33 -37.73
CA ARG A 514 15.29 19.51 -36.42
C ARG A 514 16.19 19.16 -35.23
N THR A 515 17.30 18.48 -35.48
CA THR A 515 18.39 18.29 -34.52
C THR A 515 19.66 18.95 -35.05
N GLN A 516 20.24 19.88 -34.27
CA GLN A 516 21.45 20.61 -34.66
C GLN A 516 22.42 20.84 -33.48
N PRO A 517 23.73 20.59 -33.63
CA PRO A 517 24.31 19.82 -34.73
C PRO A 517 23.87 18.35 -34.71
N SER A 518 23.94 17.70 -35.87
CA SER A 518 23.78 16.26 -36.12
C SER A 518 25.04 15.67 -36.74
N ILE A 519 25.22 14.34 -36.72
CA ILE A 519 26.37 13.68 -37.38
C ILE A 519 26.47 14.07 -38.85
N GLY A 520 25.36 14.10 -39.58
CA GLY A 520 25.36 14.55 -40.98
C GLY A 520 25.89 15.97 -41.14
N SER A 521 25.46 16.91 -40.28
CA SER A 521 25.98 18.29 -40.32
C SER A 521 27.45 18.40 -39.90
N ILE A 522 27.90 17.58 -38.94
CA ILE A 522 29.29 17.61 -38.44
C ILE A 522 30.24 17.08 -39.52
N LEU A 523 29.87 16.02 -40.22
CA LEU A 523 30.66 15.41 -41.28
C LEU A 523 30.43 16.07 -42.66
N GLY A 524 29.56 17.08 -42.76
CA GLY A 524 29.24 17.76 -44.01
C GLY A 524 28.64 16.86 -45.09
N CYS A 525 27.96 15.78 -44.72
CA CYS A 525 27.38 14.81 -45.64
C CYS A 525 26.07 14.22 -45.11
N ARG A 526 25.35 13.46 -45.95
CA ARG A 526 24.16 12.75 -45.47
C ARG A 526 24.59 11.58 -44.60
N ALA A 527 24.00 11.46 -43.41
CA ALA A 527 24.19 10.34 -42.50
C ALA A 527 22.85 9.65 -42.21
N GLU A 528 22.85 8.32 -42.13
CA GLU A 528 21.68 7.50 -41.79
C GLU A 528 22.08 6.48 -40.72
N ILE A 529 21.13 6.15 -39.83
CA ILE A 529 21.32 5.12 -38.81
C ILE A 529 20.64 3.84 -39.24
N LEU A 530 21.39 2.74 -39.25
CA LEU A 530 20.86 1.43 -39.63
C LEU A 530 20.49 0.58 -38.41
N GLN A 531 21.31 0.65 -37.37
CA GLN A 531 21.15 -0.13 -36.16
C GLN A 531 21.59 0.69 -34.96
N LEU A 532 20.96 0.45 -33.83
CA LEU A 532 21.27 1.13 -32.58
C LEU A 532 21.20 0.14 -31.42
N ASP A 533 22.20 0.20 -30.56
CA ASP A 533 22.26 -0.56 -29.32
C ASP A 533 22.48 0.41 -28.18
N VAL A 534 21.78 0.19 -27.07
CA VAL A 534 22.16 0.75 -25.78
C VAL A 534 23.23 -0.16 -25.20
N THR A 535 24.40 0.38 -24.90
CA THR A 535 25.54 -0.39 -24.38
C THR A 535 25.71 -0.24 -22.88
N ASP A 536 25.25 0.88 -22.31
CA ASP A 536 25.30 1.08 -20.87
C ASP A 536 24.24 2.07 -20.39
N VAL A 537 23.62 1.74 -19.25
CA VAL A 537 22.82 2.67 -18.46
C VAL A 537 23.60 2.87 -17.18
N LYS A 538 24.43 3.92 -17.16
CA LYS A 538 25.19 4.28 -15.97
C LYS A 538 24.20 4.43 -14.82
N MET A 539 24.56 3.87 -13.68
CA MET A 539 24.00 4.19 -12.39
C MET A 539 25.21 4.29 -11.47
N ASP A 540 25.23 5.29 -10.59
CA ASP A 540 26.24 5.35 -9.55
C ASP A 540 26.01 4.11 -8.66
N SER A 541 26.88 3.12 -8.82
CA SER A 541 26.98 2.03 -7.88
C SER A 541 27.79 2.53 -6.70
N GLU A 542 27.17 2.69 -5.53
CA GLU A 542 27.90 2.57 -4.26
C GLU A 542 28.54 1.19 -4.15
#